data_AF-A0A6P0IH59-F1
#
_entry.id   AF-A0A6P0IH59-F1
#
_cell.length_a   1.000
_cell.length_b   1.000
_cell.length_c   1.000
_cell.angle_alpha   90.00
_cell.angle_beta   90.00
_cell.angle_gamma   90.00
#
_symmetry.space_group_name_H-M   'P 1'
#
loop_
_entity.id
_entity.type
_entity.pdbx_description
1 polymer ?
#
loop_
_entity_poly.entity_id
_entity_poly.type
_entity_poly.pdbx_seq_one_letter_code
_entity_poly.pdbx_strand_id
1 'polypeptide(L)'
;MELQDYLRTQGLESLCNQFKIKVNRHQQFPELVCLKYSQIESPLEEKIVQQCRGIILDEANNWEIISYPYDNFFNYGESQAATLDWKNTRVYEKLDGSLMVLYFYQGEWRVQSTGTPDGIAEVKGFDLTFAELFWKVWHSAGYQLPQETAYCFMFELMTPYNRIDKDRFSGSP
;
A
#
# COMPACT_ATOMS: atom_id res chain seq x y z
N MET A 1 -18.15 1.33 1.37
CA MET A 1 -17.02 1.79 0.53
C MET A 1 -17.21 1.09 -0.80
N GLU A 2 -17.12 1.81 -1.93
CA GLU A 2 -17.49 1.28 -3.25
C GLU A 2 -16.89 -0.10 -3.58
N LEU A 3 -15.59 -0.29 -3.32
CA LEU A 3 -14.92 -1.59 -3.47
C LEU A 3 -15.51 -2.69 -2.59
N GLN A 4 -15.75 -2.43 -1.30
CA GLN A 4 -16.37 -3.41 -0.40
C GLN A 4 -17.78 -3.79 -0.87
N ASP A 5 -18.56 -2.81 -1.33
CA ASP A 5 -19.93 -3.02 -1.77
C ASP A 5 -19.95 -3.83 -3.08
N TYR A 6 -18.99 -3.58 -3.98
CA TYR A 6 -18.77 -4.38 -5.18
C TYR A 6 -18.34 -5.82 -4.83
N LEU A 7 -17.39 -6.00 -3.92
CA LEU A 7 -16.92 -7.35 -3.51
C LEU A 7 -18.04 -8.18 -2.89
N ARG A 8 -18.94 -7.57 -2.12
CA ARG A 8 -20.11 -8.25 -1.52
C ARG A 8 -21.17 -8.66 -2.54
N THR A 9 -21.28 -7.94 -3.65
CA THR A 9 -22.37 -8.11 -4.62
C THR A 9 -21.95 -8.82 -5.90
N GLN A 10 -20.73 -8.57 -6.37
CA GLN A 10 -20.18 -9.07 -7.64
C GLN A 10 -19.02 -10.05 -7.43
N GLY A 11 -18.37 -10.01 -6.26
CA GLY A 11 -17.27 -10.91 -5.92
C GLY A 11 -15.91 -10.52 -6.50
N LEU A 12 -14.87 -11.18 -5.98
CA LEU A 12 -13.47 -10.92 -6.30
C LEU A 12 -13.12 -11.27 -7.76
N GLU A 13 -13.63 -12.38 -8.29
CA GLU A 13 -13.34 -12.81 -9.67
C GLU A 13 -13.82 -11.77 -10.69
N SER A 14 -15.02 -11.21 -10.48
CA SER A 14 -15.57 -10.16 -11.33
C SER A 14 -14.70 -8.89 -11.30
N LEU A 15 -14.24 -8.50 -10.10
CA LEU A 15 -13.34 -7.36 -9.91
C LEU A 15 -12.03 -7.53 -10.72
N CYS A 16 -11.40 -8.71 -10.62
CA CYS A 16 -10.18 -9.03 -11.36
C CYS A 16 -10.40 -8.99 -12.88
N ASN A 17 -11.48 -9.60 -13.35
CA ASN A 17 -11.75 -9.71 -14.78
C ASN A 17 -12.09 -8.37 -15.43
N GLN A 18 -12.92 -7.56 -14.76
CA GLN A 18 -13.39 -6.28 -15.26
C GLN A 18 -12.31 -5.19 -15.17
N PHE A 19 -11.63 -5.10 -14.03
CA PHE A 19 -10.75 -3.97 -13.72
C PHE A 19 -9.25 -4.32 -13.72
N LYS A 20 -8.90 -5.57 -14.05
CA LYS A 20 -7.50 -6.05 -14.12
C LYS A 20 -6.75 -5.89 -12.79
N ILE A 21 -7.48 -6.08 -11.68
CA ILE A 21 -6.93 -6.01 -10.32
C ILE A 21 -6.11 -7.25 -10.01
N LYS A 22 -4.88 -7.03 -9.54
CA LYS A 22 -4.00 -8.06 -9.02
C LYS A 22 -4.36 -8.38 -7.57
N VAL A 23 -4.33 -9.66 -7.25
CA VAL A 23 -4.68 -10.22 -5.95
C VAL A 23 -3.46 -10.92 -5.39
N ASN A 24 -3.04 -10.55 -4.18
CA ASN A 24 -2.03 -11.28 -3.42
C ASN A 24 -2.61 -11.62 -2.05
N ARG A 25 -2.36 -12.84 -1.58
CA ARG A 25 -2.84 -13.33 -0.28
C ARG A 25 -1.70 -13.39 0.71
N HIS A 26 -2.01 -13.19 1.98
CA HIS A 26 -1.03 -13.33 3.04
C HIS A 26 -0.66 -14.81 3.21
N GLN A 27 0.64 -15.12 3.38
CA GLN A 27 1.08 -16.51 3.44
C GLN A 27 0.53 -17.27 4.66
N GLN A 28 0.56 -16.63 5.83
CA GLN A 28 0.02 -17.20 7.07
C GLN A 28 -1.51 -17.09 7.23
N PHE A 29 -2.13 -16.04 6.67
CA PHE A 29 -3.56 -15.74 6.80
C PHE A 29 -4.19 -15.62 5.41
N PRO A 30 -4.41 -16.74 4.67
CA PRO A 30 -4.84 -16.70 3.28
C PRO A 30 -6.13 -15.91 3.04
N GLU A 31 -6.98 -15.75 4.05
CA GLU A 31 -8.19 -14.91 4.08
C GLU A 31 -7.90 -13.41 3.90
N LEU A 32 -6.68 -12.96 4.20
CA LEU A 32 -6.25 -11.59 3.99
C LEU A 32 -5.83 -11.38 2.54
N VAL A 33 -6.64 -10.61 1.84
CA VAL A 33 -6.50 -10.33 0.41
C VAL A 33 -6.02 -8.90 0.21
N CYS A 34 -4.82 -8.76 -0.37
CA CYS A 34 -4.28 -7.48 -0.83
C CYS A 34 -4.64 -7.23 -2.29
N LEU A 35 -5.31 -6.09 -2.56
CA LEU A 35 -5.75 -5.71 -3.89
C LEU A 35 -4.92 -4.54 -4.45
N LYS A 36 -4.34 -4.75 -5.64
CA LYS A 36 -3.51 -3.75 -6.33
C LYS A 36 -3.89 -3.62 -7.80
N TYR A 37 -4.11 -2.39 -8.26
CA TYR A 37 -4.32 -2.10 -9.67
C TYR A 37 -3.05 -2.36 -10.51
N SER A 38 -3.25 -2.63 -11.81
CA SER A 38 -2.20 -2.61 -12.82
C SER A 38 -2.03 -1.18 -13.35
N GLN A 39 -0.81 -0.63 -13.31
CA GLN A 39 -0.55 0.70 -13.88
C GLN A 39 -0.78 0.78 -15.40
N ILE A 40 -0.84 -0.36 -16.06
CA ILE A 40 -0.97 -0.46 -17.52
C ILE A 40 -2.39 -0.87 -17.92
N GLU A 41 -2.98 -1.82 -17.19
CA GLU A 41 -4.21 -2.49 -17.64
C GLU A 41 -5.47 -2.06 -16.89
N SER A 42 -5.34 -1.49 -15.68
CA SER A 42 -6.51 -1.09 -14.89
C SER A 42 -6.99 0.31 -15.29
N PRO A 43 -8.30 0.55 -15.38
CA PRO A 43 -8.86 1.88 -15.66
C PRO A 43 -8.77 2.76 -14.40
N LEU A 44 -7.71 3.56 -14.28
CA LEU A 44 -7.39 4.32 -13.06
C LEU A 44 -8.39 5.43 -12.75
N GLU A 45 -9.18 5.86 -13.73
CA GLU A 45 -10.28 6.81 -13.56
C GLU A 45 -11.40 6.28 -12.66
N GLU A 46 -11.55 4.95 -12.55
CA GLU A 46 -12.60 4.32 -11.76
C GLU A 46 -12.29 4.38 -10.26
N LYS A 47 -13.25 4.83 -9.47
CA LYS A 47 -13.04 5.02 -8.02
C LYS A 47 -12.70 3.72 -7.30
N ILE A 48 -13.38 2.63 -7.68
CA ILE A 48 -13.09 1.29 -7.18
C ILE A 48 -11.65 0.84 -7.46
N VAL A 49 -11.08 1.22 -8.60
CA VAL A 49 -9.70 0.91 -8.98
C VAL A 49 -8.73 1.74 -8.17
N GLN A 50 -9.04 3.02 -7.93
CA GLN A 50 -8.23 3.89 -7.07
C GLN A 50 -8.14 3.35 -5.63
N GLN A 51 -9.20 2.73 -5.13
CA GLN A 51 -9.22 2.06 -3.81
C GLN A 51 -8.32 0.81 -3.77
N CYS A 52 -8.07 0.17 -4.91
CA CYS A 52 -7.20 -1.00 -5.04
C CYS A 52 -5.71 -0.61 -5.08
N ARG A 53 -5.21 0.14 -4.09
CA ARG A 53 -3.81 0.58 -4.00
C ARG A 53 -3.08 -0.06 -2.83
N GLY A 54 -3.18 -1.38 -2.73
CA GLY A 54 -2.63 -2.14 -1.60
C GLY A 54 -3.57 -2.13 -0.39
N ILE A 55 -4.87 -1.99 -0.60
CA ILE A 55 -5.85 -2.26 0.46
C ILE A 55 -5.82 -3.75 0.84
N ILE A 56 -5.92 -4.07 2.13
CA ILE A 56 -6.07 -5.43 2.65
C ILE A 56 -7.48 -5.60 3.20
N LEU A 57 -8.15 -6.65 2.75
CA LEU A 57 -9.49 -7.04 3.19
C LEU A 57 -9.47 -8.46 3.73
N ASP A 58 -10.25 -8.74 4.77
CA ASP A 58 -10.52 -10.09 5.27
C ASP A 58 -11.75 -10.65 4.55
N GLU A 59 -11.52 -11.55 3.59
CA GLU A 59 -12.61 -12.12 2.80
C GLU A 59 -13.50 -13.08 3.61
N ALA A 60 -12.95 -13.69 4.67
CA ALA A 60 -13.70 -14.57 5.56
C ALA A 60 -14.63 -13.78 6.48
N ASN A 61 -14.31 -12.52 6.75
CA ASN A 61 -15.12 -11.61 7.55
C ASN A 61 -15.85 -10.53 6.73
N ASN A 62 -16.62 -10.96 5.71
CA ASN A 62 -17.48 -10.07 4.92
C ASN A 62 -16.72 -8.84 4.32
N TRP A 63 -15.49 -9.10 3.85
CA TRP A 63 -14.59 -8.10 3.29
C TRP A 63 -14.28 -6.96 4.27
N GLU A 64 -14.09 -7.26 5.56
CA GLU A 64 -13.66 -6.27 6.56
C GLU A 64 -12.35 -5.60 6.10
N ILE A 65 -12.24 -4.28 6.25
CA ILE A 65 -11.02 -3.55 5.91
C ILE A 65 -10.02 -3.73 7.06
N ILE A 66 -8.90 -4.38 6.77
CA ILE A 66 -7.82 -4.59 7.73
C ILE A 66 -6.76 -3.49 7.61
N SER A 67 -6.52 -3.03 6.38
CA SER A 67 -5.59 -1.94 6.10
C SER A 67 -6.03 -1.18 4.86
N TYR A 68 -6.10 0.14 4.94
CA TYR A 68 -6.49 1.01 3.83
C TYR A 68 -5.61 2.25 3.80
N PRO A 69 -4.55 2.28 2.96
CA PRO A 69 -3.57 3.37 2.98
C PRO A 69 -4.18 4.68 2.46
N TYR A 70 -4.51 4.71 1.17
CA TYR A 70 -5.16 5.84 0.49
C TYR A 70 -5.57 5.43 -0.92
N ASP A 71 -6.53 6.16 -1.48
CA ASP A 71 -6.89 6.04 -2.90
C ASP A 71 -5.75 6.50 -3.79
N ASN A 72 -5.57 5.85 -4.95
CA ASN A 72 -4.69 6.41 -5.97
C ASN A 72 -5.03 7.88 -6.27
N PHE A 73 -3.99 8.69 -6.42
CA PHE A 73 -4.09 10.09 -6.80
C PHE A 73 -3.20 10.37 -8.01
N PHE A 74 -3.43 11.51 -8.62
CA PHE A 74 -2.88 11.90 -9.91
C PHE A 74 -1.97 13.11 -9.76
N ASN A 75 -1.02 13.25 -10.67
CA ASN A 75 -0.13 14.41 -10.71
C ASN A 75 -0.93 15.66 -11.07
N TYR A 76 -0.51 16.81 -10.54
CA TYR A 76 -1.13 18.08 -10.91
C TYR A 76 -1.04 18.31 -12.42
N GLY A 77 -2.18 18.60 -13.05
CA GLY A 77 -2.31 18.79 -14.50
C GLY A 77 -2.78 17.56 -15.27
N GLU A 78 -2.83 16.38 -14.66
CA GLU A 78 -3.51 15.22 -15.24
C GLU A 78 -5.04 15.42 -15.24
N SER A 79 -5.75 14.80 -16.18
CA SER A 79 -7.20 15.03 -16.34
C SER A 79 -8.02 14.54 -15.13
N GLN A 80 -7.53 13.54 -14.40
CA GLN A 80 -8.14 13.02 -13.18
C GLN A 80 -7.59 13.68 -11.89
N ALA A 81 -6.72 14.69 -12.01
CA ALA A 81 -6.16 15.37 -10.85
C ALA A 81 -7.25 16.09 -10.04
N ALA A 82 -7.13 15.98 -8.71
CA ALA A 82 -8.00 16.72 -7.81
C ALA A 82 -7.85 18.23 -8.06
N THR A 83 -8.97 18.95 -8.08
CA THR A 83 -8.93 20.41 -8.10
C THR A 83 -8.41 20.92 -6.75
N LEU A 84 -7.32 21.69 -6.79
CA LEU A 84 -6.68 22.19 -5.59
C LEU A 84 -7.23 23.57 -5.21
N ASP A 85 -7.66 23.73 -3.97
CA ASP A 85 -7.83 25.04 -3.35
C ASP A 85 -6.49 25.49 -2.77
N TRP A 86 -5.72 26.23 -3.58
CA TRP A 86 -4.38 26.70 -3.22
C TRP A 86 -4.31 27.51 -1.92
N LYS A 87 -5.42 28.05 -1.42
CA LYS A 87 -5.43 28.78 -0.13
C LYS A 87 -5.38 27.82 1.07
N ASN A 88 -5.89 26.60 0.91
CA ASN A 88 -6.05 25.63 1.99
C ASN A 88 -5.22 24.34 1.78
N THR A 89 -4.65 24.15 0.59
CA THR A 89 -3.75 23.04 0.29
C THR A 89 -2.44 23.15 1.06
N ARG A 90 -2.00 22.03 1.64
CA ARG A 90 -0.66 21.87 2.19
C ARG A 90 0.18 21.03 1.24
N VAL A 91 1.43 21.42 1.08
CA VAL A 91 2.41 20.69 0.26
C VAL A 91 3.42 20.03 1.19
N TYR A 92 3.72 18.77 0.90
CA TYR A 92 4.72 17.97 1.61
C TYR A 92 5.80 17.54 0.63
N GLU A 93 6.99 17.25 1.13
CA GLU A 93 8.04 16.64 0.32
C GLU A 93 7.59 15.26 -0.19
N LYS A 94 7.72 15.03 -1.50
CA LYS A 94 7.54 13.69 -2.07
C LYS A 94 8.84 12.91 -1.95
N LEU A 95 8.92 12.11 -0.90
CA LEU A 95 9.97 11.13 -0.70
C LEU A 95 9.88 10.03 -1.78
N ASP A 96 11.03 9.46 -2.15
CA ASP A 96 11.16 8.46 -3.21
C ASP A 96 11.75 7.16 -2.67
N GLY A 97 10.89 6.39 -2.00
CA GLY A 97 11.22 5.12 -1.39
C GLY A 97 10.18 4.06 -1.73
N SER A 98 9.79 3.28 -0.75
CA SER A 98 8.76 2.26 -0.91
C SER A 98 7.71 2.45 0.16
N LEU A 99 6.45 2.64 -0.25
CA LEU A 99 5.34 2.70 0.69
C LEU A 99 5.20 1.38 1.44
N MET A 100 5.39 1.47 2.75
CA MET A 100 5.15 0.41 3.71
C MET A 100 4.01 0.84 4.63
N VAL A 101 3.14 -0.12 4.99
CA VAL A 101 1.98 0.18 5.82
C VAL A 101 1.95 -0.78 6.99
N LEU A 102 2.00 -0.22 8.19
CA LEU A 102 1.87 -0.95 9.44
C LEU A 102 0.38 -1.10 9.76
N TYR A 103 -0.08 -2.33 9.99
CA TYR A 103 -1.49 -2.63 10.30
C TYR A 103 -1.57 -3.67 11.42
N PHE A 104 -2.69 -3.67 12.16
CA PHE A 104 -2.89 -4.59 13.27
C PHE A 104 -3.84 -5.70 12.87
N TYR A 105 -3.44 -6.95 13.11
CA TYR A 105 -4.30 -8.11 12.83
C TYR A 105 -3.99 -9.24 13.80
N GLN A 106 -5.04 -9.82 14.39
CA GLN A 106 -4.96 -10.93 15.35
C GLN A 106 -3.94 -10.71 16.48
N GLY A 107 -3.98 -9.54 17.13
CA GLY A 107 -3.18 -9.26 18.31
C GLY A 107 -1.75 -8.77 18.04
N GLU A 108 -1.34 -8.66 16.78
CA GLU A 108 0.02 -8.31 16.41
C GLU A 108 0.07 -7.23 15.31
N TRP A 109 1.11 -6.40 15.40
CA TRP A 109 1.46 -5.46 14.34
C TRP A 109 2.18 -6.17 13.20
N ARG A 110 1.74 -5.88 11.98
CA ARG A 110 2.24 -6.44 10.72
C ARG A 110 2.59 -5.32 9.77
N VAL A 111 3.41 -5.63 8.78
CA VAL A 111 3.78 -4.66 7.75
C VAL A 111 3.53 -5.23 6.38
N GLN A 112 2.86 -4.45 5.53
CA GLN A 112 2.65 -4.76 4.13
C GLN A 112 3.47 -3.83 3.24
N SER A 113 3.71 -4.29 2.01
CA SER A 113 3.99 -3.39 0.89
C SER A 113 2.69 -3.08 0.15
N THR A 114 2.74 -2.22 -0.88
CA THR A 114 1.57 -2.04 -1.77
C THR A 114 1.18 -3.29 -2.55
N GLY A 115 2.11 -4.25 -2.71
CA GLY A 115 1.92 -5.45 -3.52
C GLY A 115 1.55 -6.69 -2.73
N THR A 116 1.99 -6.79 -1.48
CA THR A 116 1.89 -8.01 -0.67
C THR A 116 1.48 -7.67 0.77
N PRO A 117 0.48 -8.38 1.33
CA PRO A 117 -0.05 -8.06 2.66
C PRO A 117 0.94 -8.35 3.80
N ASP A 118 1.92 -9.21 3.59
CA ASP A 118 2.96 -9.61 4.55
C ASP A 118 4.35 -9.01 4.22
N GLY A 119 4.42 -8.11 3.23
CA GLY A 119 5.68 -7.48 2.82
C GLY A 119 6.74 -8.46 2.28
N ILE A 120 6.33 -9.65 1.84
CA ILE A 120 7.26 -10.73 1.44
C ILE A 120 7.98 -10.52 0.11
N ALA A 121 7.59 -9.51 -0.68
CA ALA A 121 8.30 -9.19 -1.91
C ALA A 121 9.78 -8.91 -1.62
N GLU A 122 10.66 -9.50 -2.43
CA GLU A 122 12.11 -9.30 -2.32
C GLU A 122 12.51 -7.87 -2.70
N VAL A 123 13.49 -7.33 -1.98
CA VAL A 123 14.08 -6.03 -2.24
C VAL A 123 15.13 -6.20 -3.34
N LYS A 124 14.78 -5.91 -4.61
CA LYS A 124 15.71 -5.70 -5.75
C LYS A 124 16.90 -6.68 -5.84
N GLY A 125 16.68 -7.98 -5.63
CA GLY A 125 17.73 -9.01 -5.75
C GLY A 125 18.69 -9.09 -4.57
N PHE A 126 18.36 -8.43 -3.45
CA PHE A 126 18.91 -8.76 -2.15
C PHE A 126 18.08 -9.92 -1.58
N ASP A 127 18.74 -10.87 -0.91
CA ASP A 127 18.09 -11.94 -0.12
C ASP A 127 17.44 -11.36 1.15
N LEU A 128 16.52 -10.41 0.95
CA LEU A 128 15.84 -9.64 1.99
C LEU A 128 14.47 -9.20 1.47
N THR A 129 13.44 -9.43 2.26
CA THR A 129 12.07 -8.98 1.99
C THR A 129 11.87 -7.54 2.46
N PHE A 130 10.85 -6.87 1.92
CA PHE A 130 10.46 -5.53 2.39
C PHE A 130 10.04 -5.52 3.87
N ALA A 131 9.40 -6.59 4.36
CA ALA A 131 9.05 -6.72 5.77
C ALA A 131 10.29 -6.79 6.66
N GLU A 132 11.28 -7.63 6.33
CA GLU A 132 12.52 -7.73 7.10
C GLU A 132 13.29 -6.41 7.09
N LEU A 133 13.38 -5.74 5.94
CA LEU A 133 14.04 -4.44 5.83
C LEU A 133 13.32 -3.38 6.68
N PHE A 134 12.00 -3.32 6.62
CA PHE A 134 11.20 -2.38 7.42
C PHE A 134 11.44 -2.60 8.91
N TRP A 135 11.32 -3.83 9.40
CA TRP A 135 11.53 -4.12 10.81
C TRP A 135 12.97 -3.85 11.25
N LYS A 136 13.98 -4.15 10.42
CA LYS A 136 15.37 -3.79 10.72
C LYS A 136 15.52 -2.28 10.95
N VAL A 137 14.94 -1.46 10.07
CA VAL A 137 14.96 0.00 10.21
C VAL A 137 14.20 0.44 11.46
N TRP A 138 12.98 -0.06 11.67
CA TRP A 138 12.12 0.25 12.81
C TRP A 138 12.82 0.04 14.15
N HIS A 139 13.42 -1.13 14.34
CA HIS A 139 14.13 -1.47 15.57
C HIS A 139 15.41 -0.63 15.73
N SER A 140 16.16 -0.41 14.65
CA SER A 140 17.38 0.41 14.70
C SER A 140 17.11 1.88 15.05
N ALA A 141 15.95 2.41 14.64
CA ALA A 141 15.49 3.75 14.97
C ALA A 141 14.92 3.86 16.40
N GLY A 142 14.72 2.74 17.10
CA GLY A 142 14.12 2.71 18.44
C GLY A 142 12.65 3.10 18.46
N TYR A 143 11.93 2.88 17.35
CA TYR A 143 10.50 3.22 17.27
C TYR A 143 9.65 2.28 18.13
N GLN A 144 8.63 2.86 18.76
CA GLN A 144 7.64 2.13 19.53
C GLN A 144 6.41 1.85 18.67
N LEU A 145 5.85 0.65 18.83
CA LEU A 145 4.61 0.28 18.15
C LEU A 145 3.45 1.17 18.63
N PRO A 146 2.53 1.59 17.73
CA PRO A 146 1.38 2.39 18.11
C PRO A 146 0.45 1.63 19.08
N GLN A 147 -0.31 2.39 19.88
CA GLN A 147 -1.35 1.83 20.75
C GLN A 147 -2.70 1.73 20.02
N GLU A 148 -2.89 2.54 18.98
CA GLU A 148 -4.14 2.68 18.26
C GLU A 148 -4.26 1.61 17.18
N THR A 149 -4.75 0.44 17.56
CA THR A 149 -4.87 -0.74 16.69
C THR A 149 -5.98 -0.64 15.64
N ALA A 150 -6.80 0.42 15.69
CA ALA A 150 -7.87 0.66 14.71
C ALA A 150 -7.40 1.40 13.45
N TYR A 151 -6.14 1.84 13.42
CA TYR A 151 -5.56 2.55 12.28
C TYR A 151 -4.41 1.77 11.66
N CYS A 152 -4.22 1.98 10.36
CA CYS A 152 -2.97 1.66 9.69
C CYS A 152 -2.08 2.91 9.59
N PHE A 153 -0.77 2.71 9.65
CA PHE A 153 0.22 3.79 9.61
C PHE A 153 1.10 3.64 8.38
N MET A 154 1.21 4.72 7.60
CA MET A 154 1.93 4.72 6.33
C MET A 154 3.31 5.33 6.51
N PHE A 155 4.31 4.66 5.92
CA PHE A 155 5.69 5.09 5.94
C PHE A 155 6.29 4.99 4.55
N GLU A 156 7.15 5.94 4.21
CA GLU A 156 8.03 5.80 3.06
C GLU A 156 9.35 5.18 3.53
N LEU A 157 9.56 3.89 3.27
CA LEU A 157 10.80 3.21 3.60
C LEU A 157 11.89 3.66 2.63
N MET A 158 12.95 4.27 3.16
CA MET A 158 14.08 4.75 2.36
C MET A 158 15.39 4.20 2.92
N THR A 159 16.05 3.35 2.14
CA THR A 159 17.34 2.76 2.46
C THR A 159 18.20 2.67 1.20
N PRO A 160 19.53 2.46 1.33
CA PRO A 160 20.37 2.16 0.17
C PRO A 160 19.92 0.92 -0.63
N TYR A 161 19.22 -0.03 -0.01
CA TYR A 161 18.80 -1.29 -0.64
C TYR A 161 17.59 -1.11 -1.58
N ASN A 162 16.73 -0.12 -1.34
CA ASN A 162 15.49 0.08 -2.08
C ASN A 162 15.41 1.43 -2.83
N ARG A 163 16.55 2.07 -3.10
CA ARG A 163 16.63 3.32 -3.89
C ARG A 163 15.91 3.17 -5.23
N ILE A 164 14.92 4.02 -5.50
CA ILE A 164 14.22 4.03 -6.78
C ILE A 164 15.02 4.84 -7.81
N ASP A 165 15.48 6.04 -7.44
CA ASP A 165 16.37 6.84 -8.26
C ASP A 165 17.84 6.71 -7.80
N LYS A 166 18.77 6.46 -8.73
CA LYS A 166 20.19 6.25 -8.40
C LYS A 166 20.94 7.56 -8.13
N ASP A 167 20.39 8.70 -8.54
CA ASP A 167 21.16 9.94 -8.70
C ASP A 167 20.92 11.02 -7.63
N ARG A 168 19.99 10.84 -6.68
CA ARG A 168 19.61 11.91 -5.73
C ARG A 168 20.49 12.07 -4.48
N PHE A 169 21.45 11.18 -4.23
CA PHE A 169 22.38 11.31 -3.09
C PHE A 169 23.83 10.92 -3.44
N SER A 170 24.34 11.43 -4.56
CA SER A 170 25.79 11.53 -4.82
C SER A 170 26.40 12.82 -4.20
N GLY A 171 25.84 13.27 -3.07
CA GLY A 171 26.53 14.18 -2.17
C GLY A 171 27.68 13.41 -1.53
N SER A 172 28.88 13.60 -2.06
CA SER A 172 30.15 13.13 -1.49
C SER A 172 30.33 13.68 -0.06
N PRO A 173 31.08 12.97 0.82
CA PRO A 173 31.21 13.29 2.24
C PRO A 173 31.77 14.68 2.54
#